data_AF-A0A2R6MQ68-F1
#
_entry.id   AF-A0A2R6MQ68-F1
#
_cell.length_a   1.000
_cell.length_b   1.000
_cell.length_c   1.000
_cell.angle_alpha   90.00
_cell.angle_beta   90.00
_cell.angle_gamma   90.00
#
_symmetry.space_group_name_H-M   'P 1'
#
loop_
_entity.id
_entity.type
_entity.pdbx_description
1 polymer ?
#
loop_
_entity_poly.entity_id
_entity_poly.type
_entity_poly.pdbx_seq_one_letter_code
_entity_poly.pdbx_strand_id
1 'polypeptide(L)'
;MTDSDRTAFLAGDRPEDVLAYLSERAVSDPGALKEYGERVADGIVLVLPGDDARGVFQRAAGIDPMAFAKDAMDTAGEVRRDCTGGVCPASRSREGGSDHRARFVFAFAEEQNEAVGGPYAEGDVIHAYVACTCGQRYSDKWVAGEGS
;
A
#
# COMPACT_ATOMS: atom_id res chain seq x y z
N MET A 1 11.75 -18.45 12.55
CA MET A 1 11.04 -18.18 11.28
C MET A 1 11.70 -16.92 10.75
N THR A 2 12.28 -16.94 9.56
CA THR A 2 12.80 -15.71 8.96
C THR A 2 11.61 -14.78 8.77
N ASP A 3 11.64 -13.60 9.38
CA ASP A 3 10.63 -12.58 9.11
C ASP A 3 10.63 -12.29 7.61
N SER A 4 9.45 -12.28 6.99
CA SER A 4 9.38 -11.90 5.57
C SER A 4 9.63 -10.40 5.48
N ASP A 5 10.16 -9.96 4.34
CA ASP A 5 10.39 -8.54 4.07
C ASP A 5 9.15 -7.68 4.33
N ARG A 6 7.96 -8.25 4.09
CA ARG A 6 6.68 -7.62 4.42
C ARG A 6 6.53 -7.39 5.91
N THR A 7 6.77 -8.40 6.75
CA THR A 7 6.61 -8.25 8.20
C THR A 7 7.61 -7.24 8.76
N ALA A 8 8.87 -7.27 8.31
CA ALA A 8 9.88 -6.29 8.72
C ALA A 8 9.47 -4.85 8.33
N PHE A 9 8.96 -4.66 7.11
CA PHE A 9 8.42 -3.37 6.68
C PHE A 9 7.24 -2.90 7.55
N LEU A 10 6.27 -3.79 7.82
CA LEU A 10 5.10 -3.45 8.63
C LEU A 10 5.43 -3.18 10.10
N ALA A 11 6.55 -3.73 10.60
CA ALA A 11 7.09 -3.45 11.92
C ALA A 11 7.86 -2.11 12.00
N GLY A 12 8.17 -1.48 10.85
CA GLY A 12 8.97 -0.25 10.79
C GLY A 12 10.47 -0.48 10.66
N ASP A 13 10.94 -1.73 10.61
CA ASP A 13 12.37 -2.06 10.53
C ASP A 13 13.01 -1.74 9.16
N ARG A 14 12.19 -1.31 8.18
CA ARG A 14 12.60 -1.03 6.80
C ARG A 14 12.04 0.32 6.30
N PRO A 15 12.42 1.46 6.91
CA PRO A 15 11.85 2.78 6.60
C PRO A 15 12.22 3.30 5.18
N GLU A 16 13.32 2.80 4.62
CA GLU A 16 13.80 3.15 3.28
C GLU A 16 13.16 2.34 2.14
N ASP A 17 12.39 1.31 2.50
CA ASP A 17 11.69 0.46 1.55
C ASP A 17 10.25 0.92 1.32
N VAL A 18 9.68 0.39 0.26
CA VAL A 18 8.31 0.64 -0.17
C VAL A 18 7.62 -0.68 -0.39
N LEU A 19 6.42 -0.80 0.15
CA LEU A 19 5.54 -1.94 -0.05
C LEU A 19 4.55 -1.65 -1.18
N ALA A 20 4.48 -2.56 -2.14
CA ALA A 20 3.55 -2.52 -3.25
C ALA A 20 2.73 -3.82 -3.31
N TYR A 21 1.42 -3.72 -3.12
CA TYR A 21 0.50 -4.81 -3.43
C TYR A 21 -0.11 -4.62 -4.82
N LEU A 22 -0.11 -5.70 -5.59
CA LEU A 22 -0.69 -5.76 -6.93
C LEU A 22 -1.72 -6.91 -6.95
N SER A 23 -2.98 -6.59 -7.24
CA SER A 23 -3.99 -7.63 -7.42
C SER A 23 -3.70 -8.44 -8.68
N GLU A 24 -3.89 -9.78 -8.64
CA GLU A 24 -3.71 -10.63 -9.82
C GLU A 24 -4.63 -10.23 -10.98
N ARG A 25 -5.76 -9.58 -10.69
CA ARG A 25 -6.71 -9.06 -11.70
C ARG A 25 -6.25 -7.77 -12.37
N ALA A 26 -5.31 -7.07 -11.74
CA ALA A 26 -4.86 -5.74 -12.16
C ALA A 26 -3.63 -5.78 -13.07
N VAL A 27 -2.89 -6.89 -13.05
CA VAL A 27 -1.63 -7.07 -13.75
C VAL A 27 -1.81 -8.01 -14.94
N SER A 28 -1.22 -7.65 -16.07
CA SER A 28 -1.34 -8.42 -17.31
C SER A 28 -0.55 -9.74 -17.27
N ASP A 29 0.52 -9.79 -16.48
CA ASP A 29 1.31 -11.01 -16.23
C ASP A 29 1.70 -11.10 -14.74
N PRO A 30 0.85 -11.69 -13.88
CA PRO A 30 1.18 -11.92 -12.48
C PRO A 30 2.30 -12.96 -12.31
N GLY A 31 2.59 -13.79 -13.32
CA GLY A 31 3.63 -14.81 -13.25
C GLY A 31 5.03 -14.19 -13.12
N ALA A 32 5.30 -13.15 -13.91
CA ALA A 32 6.58 -12.43 -13.90
C ALA A 32 6.89 -11.73 -12.57
N LEU A 33 5.88 -11.43 -11.76
CA LEU A 33 6.03 -10.73 -10.48
C LEU A 33 6.26 -11.67 -9.29
N LYS A 34 6.01 -12.98 -9.45
CA LYS A 34 6.19 -13.98 -8.37
C LYS A 34 7.63 -14.16 -7.95
N GLU A 35 8.58 -13.88 -8.85
CA GLU A 35 10.01 -13.97 -8.54
C GLU A 35 10.50 -12.77 -7.71
N TYR A 36 9.73 -11.68 -7.67
CA TYR A 36 10.10 -10.43 -7.01
C TYR A 36 9.31 -10.17 -5.72
N GLY A 37 8.32 -11.00 -5.38
CA GLY A 37 7.36 -10.72 -4.31
C GLY A 37 6.74 -11.93 -3.63
N GLU A 38 6.19 -11.69 -2.44
CA GLU A 38 5.41 -12.65 -1.68
C GLU A 38 4.01 -12.80 -2.30
N ARG A 39 3.65 -14.02 -2.70
CA ARG A 39 2.29 -14.29 -3.20
C ARG A 39 1.31 -14.38 -2.03
N VAL A 40 0.22 -13.62 -2.13
CA VAL A 40 -0.90 -13.62 -1.18
C VAL A 40 -2.17 -14.14 -1.85
N ALA A 41 -3.27 -14.24 -1.11
CA ALA A 41 -4.50 -14.87 -1.59
C ALA A 41 -5.05 -14.25 -2.89
N ASP A 42 -4.99 -12.92 -3.03
CA ASP A 42 -5.62 -12.18 -4.14
C ASP A 42 -4.61 -11.39 -5.02
N GLY A 43 -3.31 -11.58 -4.80
CA GLY A 43 -2.27 -10.72 -5.39
C GLY A 43 -0.84 -11.09 -5.02
N ILE A 44 0.06 -10.15 -5.26
CA ILE A 44 1.48 -10.24 -4.94
C ILE A 44 1.86 -8.99 -4.16
N VAL A 45 2.62 -9.16 -3.08
CA VAL A 45 3.24 -8.07 -2.30
C VAL A 45 4.72 -8.01 -2.61
N LEU A 46 5.19 -6.84 -2.98
CA LEU A 46 6.59 -6.53 -3.24
C LEU A 46 7.06 -5.60 -2.13
N VAL A 47 8.25 -5.84 -1.59
CA VAL A 47 8.96 -4.88 -0.73
C VAL A 47 10.26 -4.58 -1.43
N LEU A 48 10.44 -3.32 -1.82
CA LEU A 48 11.53 -2.89 -2.68
C LEU A 48 12.14 -1.60 -2.11
N PRO A 49 13.45 -1.37 -2.34
CA PRO A 49 14.05 -0.07 -2.05
C PRO A 49 13.26 1.05 -2.74
N GLY A 50 13.08 2.20 -2.08
CA GLY A 50 12.21 3.27 -2.58
C GLY A 50 12.52 3.73 -4.01
N ASP A 51 13.80 3.75 -4.40
CA ASP A 51 14.24 4.10 -5.75
C ASP A 51 13.78 3.10 -6.82
N ASP A 52 13.80 1.80 -6.50
CA ASP A 52 13.38 0.72 -7.40
C ASP A 52 11.86 0.59 -7.46
N ALA A 53 11.19 0.84 -6.34
CA ALA A 53 9.74 0.72 -6.21
C ALA A 53 9.00 1.61 -7.22
N ARG A 54 9.51 2.84 -7.45
CA ARG A 54 8.93 3.76 -8.44
C ARG A 54 8.89 3.17 -9.84
N GLY A 55 10.01 2.62 -10.30
CA GLY A 55 10.12 2.05 -11.64
C GLY A 55 9.24 0.81 -11.81
N VAL A 56 9.15 -0.03 -10.78
CA VAL A 56 8.29 -1.22 -10.79
C VAL A 56 6.80 -0.84 -10.85
N PHE A 57 6.35 0.12 -10.03
CA PHE A 57 4.96 0.54 -10.02
C PHE A 57 4.53 1.18 -11.34
N GLN A 58 5.37 2.04 -11.92
CA GLN A 58 5.09 2.66 -13.21
C GLN A 58 4.97 1.63 -14.33
N ARG A 59 5.82 0.59 -14.32
CA ARG A 59 5.75 -0.51 -15.30
C ARG A 59 4.54 -1.43 -15.10
N ALA A 60 4.23 -1.79 -13.86
CA ALA A 60 3.19 -2.76 -13.54
C ALA A 60 1.78 -2.17 -13.56
N ALA A 61 1.61 -0.95 -13.01
CA ALA A 61 0.31 -0.29 -12.88
C ALA A 61 0.07 0.75 -13.99
N GLY A 62 1.12 1.23 -14.68
CA GLY A 62 1.01 2.33 -15.63
C GLY A 62 0.75 3.69 -14.98
N ILE A 63 1.04 3.82 -13.68
CA ILE A 63 0.69 4.98 -12.85
C ILE A 63 1.95 5.51 -12.16
N ASP A 64 2.11 6.83 -12.10
CA ASP A 64 3.16 7.46 -11.27
C ASP A 64 2.75 7.40 -9.78
N PRO A 65 3.55 6.76 -8.91
CA PRO A 65 3.25 6.62 -7.48
C PRO A 65 3.06 7.95 -6.75
N MET A 66 3.84 8.97 -7.09
CA MET A 66 3.79 10.28 -6.42
C MET A 66 2.52 11.03 -6.80
N ALA A 67 2.16 10.99 -8.08
CA ALA A 67 0.88 11.56 -8.53
C ALA A 67 -0.30 10.82 -7.89
N PHE A 68 -0.20 9.49 -7.81
CA PHE A 68 -1.20 8.66 -7.17
C PHE A 68 -1.37 8.93 -5.68
N ALA A 69 -0.27 9.01 -4.92
CA ALA A 69 -0.29 9.34 -3.50
C ALA A 69 -0.92 10.72 -3.27
N LYS A 70 -0.56 11.72 -4.08
CA LYS A 70 -1.13 13.06 -4.04
C LYS A 70 -2.64 13.08 -4.32
N ASP A 71 -3.13 12.26 -5.25
CA ASP A 71 -4.57 12.17 -5.51
C ASP A 71 -5.33 11.45 -4.38
N ALA A 72 -4.67 10.49 -3.71
CA ALA A 72 -5.28 9.62 -2.71
C ALA A 72 -5.24 10.21 -1.29
N MET A 73 -4.27 11.10 -0.99
CA MET A 73 -4.08 11.68 0.34
C MET A 73 -5.28 12.47 0.86
N ASP A 74 -6.07 13.05 -0.06
CA ASP A 74 -7.23 13.87 0.30
C ASP A 74 -8.49 13.04 0.60
N THR A 75 -8.45 11.73 0.33
CA THR A 75 -9.58 10.82 0.61
C THR A 75 -9.21 9.83 1.69
N ALA A 76 -9.81 9.98 2.88
CA ALA A 76 -9.68 9.00 3.94
C ALA A 76 -10.45 7.71 3.60
N GLY A 77 -9.79 6.57 3.76
CA GLY A 77 -10.40 5.24 3.74
C GLY A 77 -9.72 4.34 4.77
N GLU A 78 -10.07 3.05 4.77
CA GLU A 78 -9.41 2.10 5.68
C GLU A 78 -8.53 1.16 4.85
N VAL A 79 -7.26 1.05 5.23
CA VAL A 79 -6.32 0.10 4.60
C VAL A 79 -6.06 -1.03 5.58
N ARG A 80 -6.06 -2.27 5.08
CA ARG A 80 -5.70 -3.43 5.89
C ARG A 80 -4.26 -3.28 6.35
N ARG A 81 -3.98 -3.65 7.61
CA ARG A 81 -2.63 -3.54 8.21
C ARG A 81 -1.58 -4.42 7.53
N ASP A 82 -2.00 -5.45 6.78
CA ASP A 82 -1.13 -6.27 5.95
C ASP A 82 -0.83 -5.64 4.56
N CYS A 83 -1.37 -4.45 4.29
CA CYS A 83 -1.30 -3.73 3.03
C CYS A 83 -1.77 -4.53 1.80
N THR A 84 -2.62 -5.54 1.96
CA THR A 84 -3.14 -6.33 0.83
C THR A 84 -4.49 -5.83 0.31
N GLY A 85 -5.06 -4.80 0.92
CA GLY A 85 -6.33 -4.22 0.49
C GLY A 85 -6.92 -3.23 1.48
N GLY A 86 -8.25 -3.01 1.43
CA GLY A 86 -8.91 -2.08 2.33
C GLY A 86 -10.41 -1.93 2.07
N VAL A 87 -11.05 -1.05 2.84
CA VAL A 87 -12.47 -0.69 2.69
C VAL A 87 -12.56 0.61 1.92
N CYS A 88 -12.99 0.51 0.66
CA CYS A 88 -13.19 1.68 -0.19
C CYS A 88 -14.32 2.56 0.39
N PRO A 89 -14.11 3.87 0.61
CA PRO A 89 -15.15 4.74 1.15
C PRO A 89 -16.37 4.85 0.22
N ALA A 90 -16.16 4.75 -1.09
CA ALA A 90 -17.24 4.76 -2.09
C ALA A 90 -18.16 3.52 -2.01
N SER A 91 -17.74 2.43 -1.35
CA SER A 91 -18.60 1.25 -1.12
C SER A 91 -19.79 1.55 -0.19
N ARG A 92 -19.67 2.60 0.62
CA ARG A 92 -20.75 3.08 1.50
C ARG A 92 -21.77 3.94 0.74
N SER A 93 -21.42 4.38 -0.46
CA SER A 93 -22.27 5.22 -1.31
C SER A 93 -23.18 4.35 -2.19
N ARG A 94 -24.45 4.75 -2.33
CA ARG A 94 -25.42 4.04 -3.21
C ARG A 94 -25.08 4.10 -4.70
N GLU A 95 -24.13 4.93 -5.09
CA GLU A 95 -23.65 5.12 -6.47
C GLU A 95 -22.42 4.24 -6.80
N GLY A 96 -21.89 3.49 -5.83
CA GLY A 96 -20.75 2.61 -6.03
C GLY A 96 -21.13 1.38 -6.86
N GLY A 97 -20.45 1.18 -7.99
CA GLY A 97 -20.50 -0.08 -8.75
C GLY A 97 -20.15 -1.28 -7.85
N SER A 98 -20.65 -2.47 -8.20
CA SER A 98 -20.75 -3.61 -7.28
C SER A 98 -19.45 -4.31 -6.85
N ASP A 99 -18.27 -3.88 -7.31
CA ASP A 99 -16.99 -4.51 -6.92
C ASP A 99 -15.98 -3.47 -6.45
N HIS A 100 -15.87 -3.33 -5.12
CA HIS A 100 -14.89 -2.48 -4.44
C HIS A 100 -13.74 -3.33 -3.89
N ARG A 101 -12.72 -3.57 -4.71
CA ARG A 101 -11.51 -4.29 -4.30
C ARG A 101 -10.28 -3.41 -4.54
N ALA A 102 -9.26 -3.60 -3.70
CA ALA A 102 -7.98 -2.97 -3.93
C ALA A 102 -7.35 -3.54 -5.21
N ARG A 103 -7.15 -2.69 -6.20
CA ARG A 103 -6.43 -2.98 -7.42
C ARG A 103 -4.92 -2.91 -7.16
N PHE A 104 -4.50 -1.86 -6.47
CA PHE A 104 -3.12 -1.63 -6.05
C PHE A 104 -3.11 -1.03 -4.65
N VAL A 105 -2.16 -1.43 -3.81
CA VAL A 105 -1.80 -0.70 -2.58
C VAL A 105 -0.34 -0.28 -2.70
N PHE A 106 -0.06 0.96 -2.33
CA PHE A 106 1.28 1.50 -2.24
C PHE A 106 1.48 2.02 -0.83
N ALA A 107 2.54 1.59 -0.15
CA ALA A 107 2.83 2.04 1.20
C ALA A 107 4.32 2.34 1.38
N PHE A 108 4.62 3.35 2.18
CA PHE A 108 5.97 3.66 2.63
C PHE A 108 5.95 3.96 4.13
N ALA A 109 7.08 3.73 4.78
CA ALA A 109 7.28 4.08 6.17
C ALA A 109 7.96 5.46 6.24
N GLU A 110 7.51 6.30 7.17
CA GLU A 110 8.12 7.58 7.49
C GLU A 110 8.71 7.49 8.90
N GLU A 111 9.98 7.86 9.04
CA GLU A 111 10.66 7.83 10.34
C GLU A 111 9.95 8.71 11.37
N GLN A 112 9.98 8.27 12.63
CA GLN A 112 9.43 9.03 13.76
C GLN A 112 9.90 10.50 13.75
N ASN A 113 8.94 11.41 13.88
CA ASN A 113 9.16 12.83 13.93
C ASN A 113 8.31 13.49 15.04
N GLU A 114 8.91 13.64 16.21
CA GLU A 114 8.28 14.28 17.38
C GLU A 114 7.84 15.73 17.11
N ALA A 115 8.49 16.44 16.18
CA ALA A 115 8.16 17.83 15.87
C ALA A 115 6.84 17.98 15.10
N VAL A 116 6.41 16.94 14.37
CA VAL A 116 5.12 16.92 13.66
C VAL A 116 3.98 16.59 14.62
N GLY A 117 4.23 15.77 15.64
CA GLY A 117 3.21 15.34 16.61
C GLY A 117 2.22 14.30 16.05
N GLY A 118 1.26 13.89 16.87
CA GLY A 118 0.31 12.82 16.51
C GLY A 118 1.01 11.47 16.32
N PRO A 119 0.62 10.63 15.34
CA PRO A 119 1.21 9.31 15.16
C PRO A 119 2.73 9.37 14.88
N TYR A 120 3.22 10.47 14.29
CA TYR A 120 4.65 10.68 14.02
C TYR A 120 5.48 10.85 15.30
N ALA A 121 4.87 11.24 16.42
CA ALA A 121 5.58 11.31 17.69
C ALA A 121 5.62 9.96 18.41
N GLU A 122 4.79 8.99 18.00
CA GLU A 122 4.63 7.70 18.68
C GLU A 122 5.56 6.62 18.11
N GLY A 123 5.96 6.75 16.85
CA GLY A 123 6.92 5.89 16.18
C GLY A 123 6.96 6.16 14.68
N ASP A 124 7.56 5.24 13.94
CA ASP A 124 7.54 5.28 12.47
C ASP A 124 6.09 5.13 11.97
N VAL A 125 5.72 5.88 10.95
CA VAL A 125 4.34 5.92 10.44
C VAL A 125 4.27 5.25 9.08
N ILE A 126 3.40 4.25 8.95
CA ILE A 126 3.07 3.66 7.66
C ILE A 126 2.03 4.55 6.97
N HIS A 127 2.39 5.05 5.81
CA HIS A 127 1.51 5.74 4.89
C HIS A 127 1.06 4.78 3.79
N ALA A 128 -0.23 4.47 3.70
CA ALA A 128 -0.74 3.57 2.67
C ALA A 128 -1.81 4.23 1.80
N TYR A 129 -1.74 3.92 0.50
CA TYR A 129 -2.57 4.48 -0.55
C TYR A 129 -3.15 3.35 -1.40
N VAL A 130 -4.45 3.40 -1.68
CA VAL A 130 -5.15 2.33 -2.40
C VAL A 130 -5.84 2.86 -3.64
N ALA A 131 -5.62 2.18 -4.76
CA ALA A 131 -6.39 2.33 -5.97
C ALA A 131 -7.48 1.26 -5.98
N CYS A 132 -8.74 1.65 -5.91
CA CYS A 132 -9.87 0.73 -5.96
C CYS A 132 -10.22 0.37 -7.41
N THR A 133 -10.77 -0.82 -7.63
CA THR A 133 -11.37 -1.24 -8.91
C THR A 133 -12.50 -0.34 -9.39
N CYS A 134 -13.20 0.35 -8.47
CA CYS A 134 -14.22 1.33 -8.82
C CYS A 134 -13.66 2.68 -9.32
N GLY A 135 -12.33 2.86 -9.35
CA GLY A 135 -11.64 4.10 -9.73
C GLY A 135 -11.37 5.06 -8.58
N GLN A 136 -12.00 4.86 -7.41
CA GLN A 136 -11.73 5.66 -6.22
C GLN A 136 -10.31 5.42 -5.70
N ARG A 137 -9.68 6.50 -5.24
CA ARG A 137 -8.40 6.45 -4.53
C ARG A 137 -8.62 6.90 -3.09
N TYR A 138 -7.90 6.29 -2.16
CA TYR A 138 -8.00 6.63 -0.74
C TYR A 138 -6.70 6.28 -0.02
N SER A 139 -6.52 6.83 1.16
CA SER A 139 -5.36 6.62 2.00
C SER A 139 -5.74 6.36 3.45
N ASP A 140 -4.83 5.73 4.16
CA ASP A 140 -4.85 5.53 5.61
C ASP A 140 -3.40 5.63 6.13
N LYS A 141 -3.24 5.96 7.41
CA LYS A 141 -1.94 5.99 8.07
C LYS A 141 -2.01 5.56 9.53
N TRP A 142 -0.97 4.89 10.00
CA TRP A 142 -0.91 4.34 11.35
C TRP A 142 0.55 4.17 11.81
N VAL A 143 0.78 4.00 13.10
CA VAL A 143 2.13 3.74 13.63
C VAL A 143 2.54 2.31 13.28
N ALA A 144 3.76 2.13 12.79
CA ALA A 144 4.32 0.82 12.46
C ALA A 144 4.27 -0.12 13.68
N GLY A 145 3.99 -1.39 13.44
CA GLY A 145 3.75 -2.38 14.51
C GLY A 145 2.36 -2.32 15.16
N GLU A 146 1.54 -1.29 14.93
CA GLU A 146 0.15 -1.26 15.38
C GLU A 146 -0.76 -2.13 14.49
N GLY A 147 -0.72 -3.45 14.75
CA GLY A 147 -1.61 -4.42 14.10
C GLY A 147 -0.96 -5.73 13.65
N SER A 148 0.28 -6.00 14.07
CA SER A 148 0.98 -7.27 13.86
C SER A 148 0.53 -8.38 14.82
#